data_AF-A0A0N0SHW2-F1
#
_entry.id   AF-A0A0N0SHW2-F1
#
_cell.length_a   1.000
_cell.length_b   1.000
_cell.length_c   1.000
_cell.angle_alpha   90.00
_cell.angle_beta   90.00
_cell.angle_gamma   90.00
#
_symmetry.space_group_name_H-M   'P 1'
#
loop_
_entity.id
_entity.type
_entity.pdbx_description
1 polymer ?
#
loop_
_entity_poly.entity_id
_entity_poly.type
_entity_poly.pdbx_seq_one_letter_code
_entity_poly.pdbx_strand_id
1 'polypeptide(L)' 'MEALRAELRTTGVGLPAHERAHLEALLDRLEADEAAEDPGMSESLHLAAERFEVKHPSLAATLRNIGVNLANIGI' A
#
# COMPACT_ATOMS: atom_id res chain seq x y z
N MET A 1 -5.54 -3.25 11.01
CA MET A 1 -5.85 -2.52 9.75
C MET A 1 -6.25 -1.07 9.90
N GLU A 2 -7.11 -0.68 10.85
CA GLU A 2 -7.57 0.72 10.94
C GLU A 2 -6.44 1.76 11.17
N ALA A 3 -5.43 1.43 11.98
CA ALA A 3 -4.26 2.31 12.19
C ALA A 3 -3.46 2.53 10.89
N LEU A 4 -3.30 1.49 10.07
CA LEU A 4 -2.58 1.55 8.79
C LEU A 4 -3.34 2.40 7.76
N ARG A 5 -4.66 2.23 7.68
CA ARG A 5 -5.53 3.09 6.87
C ARG A 5 -5.42 4.56 7.30
N ALA A 6 -5.44 4.83 8.61
CA ALA A 6 -5.34 6.19 9.12
C ALA A 6 -3.99 6.83 8.80
N GLU A 7 -2.90 6.06 8.92
CA GLU A 7 -1.55 6.49 8.53
C GLU A 7 -1.51 6.81 7.02
N LEU A 8 -1.85 5.86 6.16
CA LEU A 8 -1.80 6.03 4.70
C LEU A 8 -2.70 7.16 4.20
N ARG A 9 -3.86 7.38 4.82
CA ARG A 9 -4.74 8.52 4.52
C ARG A 9 -4.12 9.86 4.91
N THR A 10 -3.39 9.89 6.02
CA THR A 10 -2.68 11.09 6.47
C THR A 10 -1.48 11.39 5.56
N THR A 11 -0.71 10.37 5.18
CA THR A 11 0.42 10.51 4.25
C THR A 11 -0.03 10.82 2.82
N GLY A 12 -1.23 10.38 2.44
CA GLY A 12 -1.88 10.61 1.14
C GLY A 12 -2.67 11.91 1.03
N VAL A 13 -2.52 12.84 1.98
CA VAL A 13 -3.12 14.18 1.85
C VAL A 13 -2.60 14.87 0.59
N GLY A 14 -3.52 15.34 -0.25
CA GLY A 14 -3.19 16.00 -1.53
C GLY A 14 -3.06 15.05 -2.74
N LEU A 15 -3.34 13.75 -2.58
CA LEU A 15 -3.42 12.84 -3.72
C LEU A 15 -4.58 13.24 -4.66
N PRO A 16 -4.37 13.24 -5.99
CA PRO A 16 -5.44 13.38 -6.95
C PRO A 16 -6.43 12.21 -6.86
N ALA A 17 -7.68 12.43 -7.25
CA ALA A 17 -8.77 11.48 -7.05
C ALA A 17 -8.48 10.05 -7.56
N HIS A 18 -7.77 9.93 -8.69
CA HIS A 18 -7.41 8.64 -9.28
C HIS A 18 -6.31 7.90 -8.47
N GLU A 19 -5.33 8.62 -7.93
CA GLU A 19 -4.29 8.05 -7.07
C GLU A 19 -4.86 7.66 -5.70
N ARG A 20 -5.78 8.47 -5.17
CA ARG A 20 -6.51 8.12 -3.94
C ARG A 20 -7.38 6.88 -4.14
N ALA A 21 -8.11 6.76 -5.25
CA ALA A 21 -8.90 5.57 -5.56
C ALA A 21 -8.02 4.32 -5.69
N HIS A 22 -6.85 4.44 -6.30
CA HIS A 22 -5.87 3.35 -6.39
C HIS A 22 -5.35 2.93 -5.00
N LEU A 23 -5.03 3.89 -4.14
CA LEU A 23 -4.58 3.62 -2.77
C LEU A 23 -5.67 2.93 -1.93
N GLU A 24 -6.93 3.38 -2.02
CA GLU A 24 -8.05 2.72 -1.31
C GLU A 24 -8.29 1.30 -1.84
N ALA A 25 -8.17 1.06 -3.15
CA ALA A 25 -8.27 -0.29 -3.70
C ALA A 25 -7.16 -1.23 -3.22
N LEU A 26 -5.93 -0.73 -3.08
CA LEU A 26 -4.82 -1.48 -2.48
C LEU A 26 -5.07 -1.80 -1.01
N LEU A 27 -5.65 -0.85 -0.26
CA LEU A 27 -6.00 -1.06 1.15
C LEU A 27 -7.07 -2.13 1.32
N ASP A 28 -8.13 -2.09 0.51
CA ASP A 28 -9.17 -3.13 0.51
C ASP A 28 -8.60 -4.51 0.15
N ARG A 29 -7.70 -4.58 -0.83
CA ARG A 29 -7.02 -5.83 -1.18
C ARG A 29 -6.10 -6.32 -0.06
N LEU A 30 -5.38 -5.44 0.61
CA LEU A 30 -4.52 -5.79 1.75
C LEU A 30 -5.32 -6.38 2.91
N GLU A 31 -6.51 -5.84 3.19
CA GLU A 31 -7.41 -6.38 4.22
C GLU A 31 -7.96 -7.76 3.84
N ALA A 32 -8.23 -7.99 2.56
CA ALA A 32 -8.60 -9.31 2.07
C ALA A 32 -7.41 -10.29 2.09
N ASP A 33 -6.20 -9.79 1.85
CA ASP A 33 -4.94 -10.54 1.82
C ASP A 33 -4.51 -11.05 3.20
N GLU A 34 -4.62 -10.23 4.26
CA GLU A 34 -4.37 -10.68 5.64
C GLU A 34 -5.24 -11.89 6.03
N ALA A 35 -6.35 -12.13 5.33
CA ALA A 35 -7.21 -13.29 5.53
C ALA A 35 -6.92 -14.47 4.57
N ALA A 36 -6.14 -14.28 3.50
CA ALA A 36 -6.07 -15.21 2.38
C ALA A 36 -4.69 -15.45 1.74
N GLU A 37 -3.63 -14.74 2.13
CA GLU A 37 -2.24 -14.92 1.64
C GLU A 37 -2.11 -14.88 0.10
N ASP A 38 -2.63 -13.82 -0.54
CA ASP A 38 -2.49 -13.47 -1.95
C ASP A 38 -1.00 -13.26 -2.35
N PRO A 39 -0.42 -14.19 -3.12
CA PRO A 39 0.99 -14.13 -3.53
C PRO A 39 1.31 -12.91 -4.39
N GLY A 40 0.30 -12.25 -4.99
CA GLY A 40 0.49 -11.04 -5.81
C GLY A 40 0.43 -9.73 -5.02
N MET A 41 0.20 -9.76 -3.71
CA MET A 41 -0.01 -8.54 -2.93
C MET A 41 1.29 -7.74 -2.71
N SER A 42 2.38 -8.42 -2.38
CA SER A 42 3.70 -7.78 -2.20
C SER A 42 4.16 -7.07 -3.49
N GLU A 43 3.99 -7.71 -4.65
CA GLU A 43 4.30 -7.12 -5.96
C GLU A 43 3.41 -5.90 -6.25
N SER A 44 2.11 -5.99 -5.94
CA SER A 44 1.17 -4.89 -6.16
C SER A 44 1.52 -3.65 -5.31
N LEU A 45 1.99 -3.86 -4.07
CA LEU A 45 2.49 -2.80 -3.21
C LEU A 45 3.82 -2.21 -3.72
N HIS A 46 4.69 -3.05 -4.31
CA HIS A 46 5.94 -2.58 -4.92
C HIS A 46 5.67 -1.65 -6.10
N LEU A 47 4.83 -2.06 -7.04
CA LEU A 47 4.43 -1.25 -8.21
C LEU A 47 3.75 0.06 -7.79
N ALA A 48 2.92 0.01 -6.75
CA ALA A 48 2.29 1.20 -6.19
C ALA A 48 3.33 2.15 -5.60
N ALA A 49 4.30 1.63 -4.86
CA ALA A 49 5.38 2.43 -4.30
C ALA A 49 6.22 3.10 -5.38
N GLU A 50 6.60 2.39 -6.45
CA GLU A 50 7.34 2.96 -7.59
C GLU A 50 6.55 4.11 -8.24
N ARG A 51 5.23 3.95 -8.41
CA ARG A 51 4.37 5.01 -8.94
C ARG A 51 4.36 6.26 -8.04
N PHE A 52 4.33 6.06 -6.73
CA PHE A 52 4.28 7.15 -5.76
C PHE A 52 5.65 7.77 -5.49
N GLU A 53 6.76 7.08 -5.77
CA GLU A 53 8.11 7.51 -5.40
C GLU A 53 8.47 8.92 -5.91
N VAL A 54 8.02 9.27 -7.12
CA VAL A 54 8.33 10.56 -7.76
C VAL A 54 7.57 11.73 -7.11
N LYS A 55 6.30 11.53 -6.76
CA LYS A 55 5.41 12.62 -6.30
C LYS A 55 5.12 12.60 -4.81
N HIS A 56 5.19 11.43 -4.20
CA HIS A 56 4.78 11.12 -2.83
C HIS A 56 5.80 10.15 -2.18
N PRO A 57 7.06 10.58 -1.98
CA PRO A 57 8.14 9.72 -1.51
C PRO A 57 7.89 9.12 -0.12
N SER A 58 7.19 9.85 0.77
CA SER A 58 6.80 9.34 2.09
C SER A 58 5.78 8.20 1.99
N LEU A 59 4.77 8.34 1.11
CA LEU A 59 3.78 7.29 0.86
C LEU A 59 4.43 6.05 0.22
N ALA A 60 5.34 6.26 -0.73
CA ALA A 60 6.11 5.18 -1.36
C ALA A 60 6.94 4.39 -0.33
N ALA A 61 7.60 5.09 0.61
CA ALA A 61 8.35 4.45 1.69
C ALA A 61 7.45 3.59 2.59
N THR A 62 6.27 4.09 2.97
CA THR A 62 5.29 3.31 3.75
C THR A 62 4.86 2.05 2.99
N LEU A 63 4.50 2.16 1.71
CA LEU A 63 4.07 1.02 0.89
C LEU A 63 5.18 -0.04 0.73
N ARG A 64 6.45 0.37 0.55
CA ARG A 64 7.59 -0.54 0.52
C ARG A 64 7.76 -1.31 1.82
N ASN A 65 7.67 -0.63 2.96
CA ASN A 65 7.79 -1.29 4.27
C ASN A 65 6.70 -2.35 4.47
N ILE A 66 5.46 -2.07 4.03
CA ILE A 66 4.36 -3.04 4.09
C ILE A 66 4.65 -4.23 3.18
N GLY A 67 5.02 -3.98 1.92
CA GLY A 67 5.32 -5.04 0.94
C GLY A 67 6.49 -5.95 1.37
N VAL A 68 7.52 -5.38 1.99
CA VAL A 68 8.66 -6.12 2.57
C VAL A 68 8.22 -6.95 3.78
N ASN A 69 7.40 -6.40 4.68
CA ASN A 69 6.88 -7.17 5.81
C ASN A 69 6.05 -8.37 5.34
N LEU A 70 5.18 -8.18 4.34
CA LEU A 70 4.41 -9.28 3.74
C LEU A 70 5.31 -10.34 3.12
N ALA A 71 6.30 -9.93 2.32
CA ALA A 71 7.26 -10.86 1.72
C ALA A 71 8.07 -11.65 2.78
N ASN A 72 8.41 -11.00 3.89
CA ASN A 72 9.16 -11.63 4.98
C ASN A 72 8.32 -12.57 5.86
N ILE A 73 7.00 -12.37 5.94
CA ILE A 73 6.09 -13.27 6.69
C ILE A 73 5.94 -14.63 5.98
N GLY A 74 6.27 -14.68 4.69
CA GLY A 74 6.59 -15.91 4.01
C GLY A 74 5.39 -16.49 3.28
N ILE A 75 5.53 -16.46 1.97
CA ILE A 75 5.63 -17.73 1.27
C ILE A 75 7.11 -18.09 1.22
#